data_AF-A0A2N5I856-F1
#
_entry.id   AF-A0A2N5I856-F1
#
_cell.length_a   1.000
_cell.length_b   1.000
_cell.length_c   1.000
_cell.angle_alpha   90.00
_cell.angle_beta   90.00
_cell.angle_gamma   90.00
#
_symmetry.space_group_name_H-M   'P 1'
#
loop_
_entity.id
_entity.type
_entity.pdbx_description
1 polymer ?
#
loop_
_entity_poly.entity_id
_entity_poly.type
_entity_poly.pdbx_seq_one_letter_code
_entity_poly.pdbx_strand_id
1 'polypeptide(L)'
;MTYQEKKSIVSLISAILIFGSYCLYMYPRFPGGGLESMETFRYWGTFVLMLTLFSIVGHIIISIIFNIFYRITTREKEPSFADEMDKLIDLKANRNSFFVFIVGFVLSMASLIIYQPSQLMFIILIASGFISDVTGSITKLYHYRRGV
;
A
#
# COMPACT_ATOMS: atom_id res chain seq x y z
N MET A 1 14.60 -18.65 5.82
CA MET A 1 14.07 -17.45 5.14
C MET A 1 15.12 -16.38 5.14
N THR A 2 15.49 -15.88 3.97
CA THR A 2 16.45 -14.78 3.81
C THR A 2 15.91 -13.48 4.38
N TYR A 3 16.79 -12.53 4.69
CA TYR A 3 16.42 -11.20 5.18
C TYR A 3 15.35 -10.54 4.29
N GLN A 4 15.51 -10.63 2.96
CA GLN A 4 14.58 -10.03 2.00
C GLN A 4 13.18 -10.67 2.00
N GLU A 5 13.08 -11.99 2.20
CA GLU A 5 11.79 -12.67 2.34
C GLU A 5 11.06 -12.21 3.60
N LYS A 6 11.76 -12.15 4.74
CA LYS A 6 11.19 -11.69 6.01
C LYS A 6 10.75 -10.23 5.89
N LYS A 7 11.59 -9.37 5.29
CA LYS A 7 11.29 -7.96 5.03
C LYS A 7 10.05 -7.80 4.15
N SER A 8 9.94 -8.60 3.08
CA SER A 8 8.78 -8.56 2.17
C SER A 8 7.49 -8.98 2.88
N ILE A 9 7.53 -9.98 3.76
CA ILE A 9 6.36 -10.39 4.57
C ILE A 9 5.95 -9.30 5.55
N VAL A 10 6.92 -8.70 6.26
CA VAL A 10 6.63 -7.60 7.18
C VAL A 10 6.05 -6.39 6.44
N SER A 11 6.58 -6.08 5.25
CA SER A 11 6.03 -5.05 4.38
C SER A 11 4.57 -5.33 4.00
N LEU A 12 4.27 -6.55 3.55
CA LEU A 12 2.91 -6.95 3.18
C LEU A 12 1.93 -6.85 4.36
N ILE A 13 2.32 -7.39 5.52
CA ILE A 13 1.49 -7.33 6.74
C ILE A 13 1.30 -5.88 7.17
N SER A 14 2.35 -5.05 7.09
CA SER A 14 2.28 -3.64 7.44
C SER A 14 1.30 -2.86 6.55
N ALA A 15 1.31 -3.10 5.24
CA ALA A 15 0.39 -2.47 4.31
C ALA A 15 -1.07 -2.79 4.67
N ILE A 16 -1.37 -4.06 4.94
CA ILE A 16 -2.70 -4.52 5.36
C ILE A 16 -3.11 -3.90 6.70
N LEU A 17 -2.21 -3.89 7.69
CA LEU A 17 -2.49 -3.33 9.01
C LEU A 17 -2.72 -1.82 8.98
N ILE A 18 -1.85 -1.08 8.31
CA ILE A 18 -1.96 0.38 8.18
C ILE A 18 -3.27 0.73 7.47
N PHE A 19 -3.54 0.11 6.33
CA PHE A 19 -4.75 0.38 5.56
C PHE A 19 -6.01 -0.02 6.34
N GLY A 20 -6.04 -1.22 6.90
CA GLY A 20 -7.19 -1.72 7.67
C GLY A 20 -7.47 -0.89 8.92
N SER A 21 -6.44 -0.55 9.69
CA SER A 21 -6.60 0.30 10.88
C SER A 21 -7.06 1.71 10.54
N TYR A 22 -6.56 2.28 9.44
CA TYR A 22 -6.99 3.60 8.99
C TYR A 22 -8.45 3.60 8.51
N CYS A 23 -8.87 2.56 7.77
CA CYS A 23 -10.26 2.40 7.37
C CYS A 23 -11.20 2.29 8.59
N LEU A 24 -10.83 1.49 9.60
CA LEU A 24 -11.59 1.38 10.85
C LEU A 24 -11.66 2.70 11.62
N TYR A 25 -10.58 3.47 11.65
CA TYR A 25 -10.57 4.79 12.27
C TYR A 25 -11.50 5.76 11.53
N MET A 26 -11.53 5.74 10.21
CA MET A 26 -12.28 6.72 9.43
C MET A 26 -13.76 6.34 9.21
N TYR A 27 -14.10 5.04 9.32
CA TYR A 27 -15.48 4.53 9.19
C TYR A 27 -16.52 5.25 10.08
N PRO A 28 -16.31 5.44 11.40
CA PRO A 28 -17.29 6.15 12.24
C PRO A 28 -17.38 7.66 11.97
N ARG A 29 -16.44 8.21 11.20
CA ARG A 29 -16.39 9.63 10.83
C ARG A 29 -17.05 9.90 9.47
N PHE A 30 -17.64 8.88 8.87
CA PHE A 30 -18.32 9.01 7.58
C PHE A 30 -19.51 9.97 7.73
N PRO A 31 -19.57 11.07 6.94
CA PRO A 31 -20.64 12.04 7.07
C PRO A 31 -21.97 11.41 6.64
N GLY A 32 -23.01 11.53 7.48
CA GLY A 32 -24.37 11.07 7.15
C GLY A 32 -25.13 11.99 6.18
N GLY A 33 -24.46 13.01 5.62
CA GLY A 33 -25.05 13.93 4.64
C GLY A 33 -25.20 13.32 3.25
N GLY A 34 -25.91 14.02 2.36
CA GLY A 34 -26.14 13.56 0.99
C GLY A 34 -24.85 13.17 0.23
N LEU A 35 -24.97 12.18 -0.65
CA LEU A 35 -23.88 11.53 -1.38
C LEU A 35 -22.98 12.50 -2.19
N GLU A 36 -23.47 13.70 -2.50
CA GLU A 36 -22.75 14.73 -3.28
C GLU A 36 -22.62 16.07 -2.53
N SER A 37 -22.55 16.03 -1.21
CA SER A 37 -22.27 17.23 -0.42
C SER A 37 -20.79 17.64 -0.50
N MET A 38 -20.50 18.93 -0.37
CA MET A 38 -19.12 19.45 -0.24
C MET A 38 -18.37 18.79 0.93
N GLU A 39 -19.09 18.39 1.97
CA GLU A 39 -18.59 17.64 3.12
C GLU A 39 -18.04 16.26 2.73
N THR A 40 -18.76 15.54 1.86
CA THR A 40 -18.34 14.22 1.35
C THR A 40 -17.04 14.32 0.55
N PHE A 41 -16.90 15.34 -0.32
CA PHE A 41 -15.66 15.57 -1.05
C PHE A 41 -14.48 15.92 -0.11
N ARG A 42 -14.72 16.79 0.88
CA ARG A 42 -13.72 17.13 1.88
C ARG A 42 -13.28 15.92 2.70
N TYR A 43 -14.22 15.05 3.08
CA TYR A 43 -13.94 13.80 3.78
C TYR A 43 -13.03 12.89 2.95
N TRP A 44 -13.37 12.61 1.68
CA TRP A 44 -12.55 11.73 0.83
C TRP A 44 -11.20 12.35 0.47
N GLY A 45 -11.14 13.66 0.21
CA GLY A 45 -9.87 14.36 0.00
C GLY A 45 -8.95 14.26 1.22
N THR A 46 -9.51 14.47 2.42
CA THR A 46 -8.78 14.30 3.68
C THR A 46 -8.36 12.85 3.88
N PHE A 47 -9.23 11.89 3.57
CA PHE A 47 -8.96 10.46 3.64
C PHE A 47 -7.72 10.10 2.85
N VAL A 48 -7.66 10.45 1.56
CA VAL A 48 -6.54 10.08 0.68
C VAL A 48 -5.23 10.73 1.13
N LEU A 49 -5.26 12.03 1.45
CA LEU A 49 -4.07 12.77 1.87
C LEU A 49 -3.50 12.23 3.19
N MET A 50 -4.36 12.04 4.19
CA MET A 50 -3.94 11.55 5.50
C MET A 50 -3.56 10.08 5.46
N LEU A 51 -4.25 9.24 4.68
CA LEU A 51 -3.85 7.84 4.48
C LEU A 51 -2.45 7.77 3.87
N THR A 52 -2.18 8.57 2.85
CA THR A 52 -0.86 8.59 2.17
C THR A 52 0.24 9.00 3.15
N LEU A 53 0.04 10.08 3.90
CA LEU A 53 1.02 10.57 4.88
C LEU A 53 1.25 9.54 6.00
N PHE A 54 0.17 9.01 6.56
CA PHE A 54 0.23 8.03 7.64
C PHE A 54 0.88 6.72 7.18
N SER A 55 0.61 6.29 5.94
CA SER A 55 1.24 5.11 5.35
C SER A 55 2.74 5.28 5.19
N ILE A 56 3.21 6.40 4.64
CA ILE A 56 4.65 6.67 4.50
C ILE A 56 5.34 6.62 5.87
N VAL A 57 4.80 7.32 6.86
CA VAL A 57 5.36 7.35 8.22
C VAL A 57 5.33 5.96 8.86
N GLY A 58 4.22 5.24 8.72
CA GLY A 58 4.05 3.88 9.24
C GLY A 58 5.06 2.90 8.65
N HIS A 59 5.26 2.91 7.33
CA HIS A 59 6.25 2.05 6.68
C HIS A 59 7.68 2.37 7.13
N ILE A 60 8.04 3.64 7.29
CA ILE A 60 9.36 4.03 7.81
C ILE A 60 9.57 3.48 9.22
N ILE A 61 8.62 3.71 10.13
CA ILE A 61 8.71 3.26 11.52
C ILE A 61 8.81 1.73 11.58
N ILE A 62 7.97 1.01 10.84
CA ILE A 62 7.97 -0.45 10.81
C ILE A 62 9.27 -0.99 10.22
N SER A 63 9.83 -0.36 9.19
CA SER A 63 11.13 -0.75 8.63
C SER A 63 12.26 -0.59 9.66
N ILE A 64 12.26 0.50 10.43
CA ILE A 64 13.25 0.74 11.49
C ILE A 64 13.11 -0.32 12.60
N ILE A 65 11.89 -0.56 13.08
CA ILE A 65 11.61 -1.57 14.12
C ILE A 65 12.03 -2.96 13.64
N PHE A 66 11.70 -3.32 12.40
CA PHE A 66 12.08 -4.59 11.79
C PHE A 66 13.60 -4.77 11.77
N ASN A 67 14.35 -3.75 11.35
CA ASN A 67 15.81 -3.80 11.32
C ASN A 67 16.42 -3.97 12.73
N ILE A 68 15.88 -3.27 13.73
CA ILE A 68 16.31 -3.41 15.13
C ILE A 68 16.05 -4.84 15.62
N PHE A 69 14.84 -5.36 15.42
CA PHE A 69 14.46 -6.71 15.86
C PHE A 69 15.29 -7.78 15.15
N TYR A 70 15.46 -7.67 13.83
CA TYR A 70 16.26 -8.59 13.04
C TYR A 70 17.71 -8.67 13.55
N ARG A 71 18.31 -7.52 13.86
CA ARG A 71 19.66 -7.43 14.41
C ARG A 71 19.77 -8.08 15.79
N ILE A 72 18.76 -7.91 16.65
CA ILE A 72 18.74 -8.54 17.99
C ILE A 72 18.64 -10.06 17.88
N THR A 73 17.72 -10.56 17.06
CA THR A 73 17.46 -12.01 16.94
C THR A 73 18.58 -12.74 16.21
N THR A 74 19.09 -12.18 15.12
CA THR A 74 20.01 -12.88 14.22
C THR A 74 21.47 -12.54 14.53
N ARG A 75 21.75 -11.44 15.25
CA ARG A 75 23.09 -10.88 15.50
C ARG A 75 23.92 -10.54 14.26
N GLU A 76 23.38 -10.80 13.06
CA GLU A 76 23.96 -10.43 11.77
C GLU A 76 23.63 -8.97 11.43
N LYS A 77 24.56 -8.32 10.72
CA LYS A 77 24.32 -7.00 10.13
C LYS A 77 23.51 -7.16 8.85
N GLU A 78 22.65 -6.20 8.58
CA GLU A 78 21.96 -6.11 7.30
C GLU A 78 22.98 -6.05 6.13
N PRO A 79 22.70 -6.70 4.99
CA PRO A 79 23.59 -6.65 3.84
C PRO A 79 23.73 -5.19 3.38
N SER A 80 24.97 -4.71 3.29
CA SER A 80 25.23 -3.29 2.98
C SER A 80 25.05 -2.94 1.49
N PHE A 81 24.89 -3.95 0.63
CA PHE A 81 24.75 -3.77 -0.82
C PHE A 81 23.53 -4.53 -1.33
N ALA A 82 22.70 -3.84 -2.11
CA ALA A 82 21.61 -4.45 -2.85
C ALA A 82 22.19 -5.20 -4.07
N ASP A 83 21.88 -6.48 -4.16
CA ASP A 83 22.30 -7.34 -5.26
C ASP A 83 21.60 -6.92 -6.59
N GLU A 84 22.16 -7.33 -7.72
CA GLU A 84 21.51 -7.14 -9.03
C GLU A 84 20.15 -7.84 -9.08
N MET A 85 20.04 -9.01 -8.44
CA MET A 85 18.79 -9.72 -8.27
C MET A 85 17.75 -8.88 -7.52
N ASP A 86 18.12 -8.25 -6.41
CA ASP A 86 17.22 -7.42 -5.59
C ASP A 86 16.69 -6.23 -6.42
N LYS A 87 17.56 -5.60 -7.21
CA LYS A 87 17.16 -4.50 -8.12
C LYS A 87 16.17 -4.96 -9.18
N LEU A 88 16.41 -6.12 -9.80
CA LEU A 88 15.49 -6.68 -10.81
C LEU A 88 14.13 -7.01 -10.21
N ILE A 89 14.10 -7.57 -9.00
CA ILE A 89 12.87 -7.89 -8.28
C ILE A 89 12.10 -6.60 -7.96
N ASP A 90 12.78 -5.57 -7.46
CA ASP A 90 12.16 -4.28 -7.16
C ASP A 90 11.57 -3.62 -8.42
N LEU A 91 12.26 -3.68 -9.55
CA LEU A 91 11.74 -3.15 -10.82
C LEU A 91 10.52 -3.93 -11.31
N LYS A 92 10.54 -5.27 -11.26
CA LYS A 92 9.38 -6.11 -11.64
C LYS A 92 8.18 -5.85 -10.72
N ALA A 93 8.42 -5.77 -9.42
CA ALA A 93 7.38 -5.51 -8.42
C ALA A 93 6.76 -4.12 -8.61
N ASN A 94 7.58 -3.09 -8.80
CA ASN A 94 7.10 -1.74 -9.06
C ASN A 94 6.29 -1.70 -10.36
N ARG A 95 6.77 -2.32 -11.44
CA ARG A 95 6.03 -2.39 -12.72
C ARG A 95 4.64 -3.00 -12.54
N ASN A 96 4.54 -4.14 -11.84
CA ASN A 96 3.26 -4.81 -11.63
C ASN A 96 2.33 -3.98 -10.72
N SER A 97 2.87 -3.39 -9.65
CA SER A 97 2.14 -2.49 -8.76
C SER A 97 1.57 -1.31 -9.56
N PHE A 98 2.42 -0.55 -10.26
CA PHE A 98 1.99 0.59 -11.08
C PHE A 98 0.97 0.22 -12.14
N PHE A 99 1.10 -0.94 -12.79
CA PHE A 99 0.12 -1.42 -13.75
C PHE A 99 -1.26 -1.60 -13.10
N VAL A 100 -1.33 -2.27 -11.95
CA VAL A 100 -2.56 -2.45 -11.19
C VAL A 100 -3.14 -1.11 -10.75
N PHE A 101 -2.31 -0.18 -10.27
CA PHE A 101 -2.75 1.16 -9.89
C PHE A 101 -3.36 1.93 -11.06
N ILE A 102 -2.68 1.95 -12.22
CA ILE A 102 -3.16 2.70 -13.40
C ILE A 102 -4.48 2.12 -13.90
N VAL A 103 -4.61 0.79 -13.98
CA VAL A 103 -5.88 0.16 -14.37
C VAL A 103 -6.99 0.56 -13.40
N GLY A 104 -6.74 0.49 -12.10
CA GLY A 104 -7.70 0.89 -11.08
C GLY A 104 -8.03 2.38 -11.08
N PHE A 105 -7.04 3.24 -11.36
CA PHE A 105 -7.23 4.67 -11.55
C PHE A 105 -8.15 4.95 -12.75
N VAL A 106 -7.91 4.31 -13.90
CA VAL A 106 -8.78 4.44 -15.07
C VAL A 106 -10.20 3.95 -14.77
N LEU A 107 -10.35 2.84 -14.05
CA LEU A 107 -11.67 2.35 -13.60
C LEU A 107 -12.37 3.33 -12.65
N SER A 108 -11.63 3.97 -11.76
CA SER A 108 -12.19 5.00 -10.88
C SER A 108 -12.75 6.17 -11.68
N MET A 109 -12.01 6.64 -12.70
CA MET A 109 -12.50 7.69 -13.60
C MET A 109 -13.68 7.23 -14.44
N ALA A 110 -13.66 5.99 -14.92
CA ALA A 110 -14.76 5.41 -15.69
C ALA A 110 -16.07 5.35 -14.91
N SER A 111 -16.03 5.21 -13.58
CA SER A 111 -17.24 5.26 -12.75
C SER A 111 -18.03 6.56 -12.90
N LEU A 112 -17.34 7.69 -13.10
CA LEU A 112 -17.98 8.99 -13.32
C LEU A 112 -18.72 9.06 -14.65
N ILE A 113 -18.26 8.33 -15.68
CA ILE A 113 -18.89 8.29 -17.00
C ILE A 113 -20.24 7.56 -16.93
N ILE A 114 -20.36 6.57 -16.05
CA ILE A 114 -21.58 5.76 -15.87
C ILE A 114 -22.52 6.40 -14.83
N TYR A 115 -22.41 7.72 -14.61
CA TYR A 115 -23.25 8.49 -13.69
C TYR A 115 -23.31 7.91 -12.26
N GLN A 116 -22.22 7.25 -11.82
CA GLN A 116 -22.13 6.78 -10.45
C GLN A 116 -21.79 7.94 -9.50
N PRO A 117 -22.25 7.88 -8.24
CA PRO A 117 -21.85 8.84 -7.21
C PRO A 117 -20.33 9.02 -7.13
N SER A 118 -19.88 10.27 -6.97
CA SER A 118 -18.44 10.59 -6.86
C SER A 118 -17.72 9.84 -5.74
N GLN A 119 -18.44 9.41 -4.71
CA GLN A 119 -17.94 8.53 -3.66
C GLN A 119 -17.38 7.20 -4.20
N LEU A 120 -18.02 6.59 -5.20
CA LEU A 120 -17.56 5.33 -5.79
C LEU A 120 -16.21 5.51 -6.48
N MET A 121 -15.98 6.64 -7.14
CA MET A 121 -14.67 6.98 -7.70
C MET A 121 -13.59 6.95 -6.61
N PHE A 122 -13.81 7.61 -5.47
CA PHE A 122 -12.84 7.61 -4.37
C PHE A 122 -12.60 6.22 -3.79
N ILE A 123 -13.67 5.43 -3.58
CA ILE A 123 -13.56 4.06 -3.08
C ILE A 123 -12.73 3.20 -4.03
N ILE A 124 -13.02 3.24 -5.34
CA ILE A 124 -12.29 2.47 -6.36
C ILE A 124 -10.82 2.92 -6.40
N LEU A 125 -10.55 4.23 -6.35
CA LEU A 125 -9.20 4.77 -6.35
C LEU A 125 -8.38 4.29 -5.14
N ILE A 126 -8.95 4.41 -3.94
CA ILE A 126 -8.31 4.01 -2.68
C ILE A 126 -8.08 2.50 -2.65
N ALA A 127 -9.10 1.70 -3.01
CA ALA A 127 -8.98 0.26 -3.09
C ALA A 127 -7.91 -0.16 -4.10
N SER A 128 -7.83 0.51 -5.26
CA SER A 128 -6.82 0.25 -6.28
C SER A 128 -5.41 0.59 -5.80
N GLY A 129 -5.23 1.70 -5.08
CA GLY A 129 -3.97 2.05 -4.43
C GLY A 129 -3.51 0.97 -3.43
N PHE A 130 -4.43 0.47 -2.60
CA PHE A 130 -4.14 -0.61 -1.67
C PHE A 130 -3.80 -1.93 -2.38
N ILE A 131 -4.61 -2.34 -3.36
CA ILE A 131 -4.37 -3.58 -4.13
C ILE A 131 -3.05 -3.49 -4.90
N SER A 132 -2.70 -2.31 -5.42
CA SER A 132 -1.41 -2.05 -6.04
C SER A 132 -0.25 -2.31 -5.08
N ASP A 133 -0.27 -1.71 -3.89
CA ASP A 133 0.79 -1.87 -2.89
C ASP A 133 0.93 -3.33 -2.42
N VAL A 134 -0.20 -3.99 -2.18
CA VAL A 134 -0.27 -5.43 -1.87
C VAL A 134 0.31 -6.26 -3.01
N THR A 135 -0.04 -5.96 -4.26
CA THR A 135 0.48 -6.67 -5.45
C THR A 135 1.99 -6.50 -5.58
N GLY A 136 2.52 -5.30 -5.32
CA GLY A 136 3.95 -5.04 -5.28
C GLY A 136 4.65 -5.91 -4.23
N SER A 137 4.13 -5.91 -3.00
CA SER A 137 4.67 -6.72 -1.89
C SER A 137 4.60 -8.23 -2.15
N ILE A 138 3.50 -8.72 -2.74
CA ILE A 138 3.35 -10.13 -3.15
C ILE A 138 4.32 -10.49 -4.27
N THR A 139 4.49 -9.61 -5.25
CA THR A 139 5.42 -9.83 -6.38
C THR A 139 6.85 -9.96 -5.87
N LYS A 140 7.27 -9.12 -4.92
CA LYS A 140 8.58 -9.25 -4.27
C LYS A 140 8.71 -10.60 -3.57
N LEU A 141 7.73 -10.95 -2.72
CA LEU A 141 7.75 -12.22 -1.98
C LEU A 141 7.80 -13.45 -2.90
N TYR A 142 7.06 -13.42 -4.01
CA TYR A 142 7.01 -14.49 -5.00
C TYR A 142 8.38 -14.69 -5.66
N HIS A 143 9.00 -13.62 -6.16
CA HIS A 143 10.31 -13.71 -6.82
C HIS A 143 11.44 -14.04 -5.84
N TYR A 144 11.38 -13.58 -4.58
CA TYR A 144 12.36 -13.98 -3.58
C TYR A 144 12.29 -15.48 -3.22
N ARG A 145 11.10 -16.09 -3.28
CA ARG A 145 10.94 -17.53 -2.97
C ARG A 145 11.21 -18.46 -4.14
N ARG A 146 10.88 -18.04 -5.37
CA ARG A 146 10.98 -18.89 -6.57
C ARG A 146 12.16 -18.57 -7.48
N GLY A 147 12.88 -17.49 -7.24
CA GLY A 147 13.85 -16.95 -8.19
C GLY A 147 13.19 -16.07 -9.25
N VAL A 148 14.04 -15.38 -10.03
CA VAL A 148 13.67 -14.34 -11.01
C VAL A 148 13.09 -14.93 -12.29
#